data_AF-A0A2A6LN12-F1
#
_entry.id   AF-A0A2A6LN12-F1
#
_cell.length_a   1.000
_cell.length_b   1.000
_cell.length_c   1.000
_cell.angle_alpha   90.00
_cell.angle_beta   90.00
_cell.angle_gamma   90.00
#
_symmetry.space_group_name_H-M   'P 1'
#
loop_
_entity.id
_entity.type
_entity.pdbx_description
1 polymer ?
#
loop_
_entity_poly.entity_id
_entity_poly.type
_entity_poly.pdbx_seq_one_letter_code
_entity_poly.pdbx_strand_id
1 'polypeptide(L)'
;MRASIEVADIFRAAGAAYRRAHAGHLSLPQLKVMSAVENCRTAALGGHVEACEDCGRWQIAYNSCRNRHCPKCQGAAARTWLAEREADLLPAGYFHVVFTLPAEVADIAFQNKALVYDLLFKAASETMLTIAADRKHLGARIGITAVLHTWGSAMTHHPHVHVIVPGGGITPDGSRWISSRPAFLLPVRVLGKLFRRLFLAKLVALHEAGRLGFFGTFAHLAERRAFLRHLLPVRKKR
;
A
#
# COMPACT_ATOMS: atom_id res chain seq x y z
N MET A 1 -14.81 -20.26 8.33
CA MET A 1 -13.79 -21.30 8.57
C MET A 1 -12.54 -20.65 9.17
N ARG A 2 -12.03 -21.19 10.28
CA ARG A 2 -10.72 -20.81 10.81
C ARG A 2 -9.66 -21.50 9.96
N ALA A 3 -8.61 -20.79 9.55
CA ALA A 3 -7.49 -21.42 8.85
C ALA A 3 -6.88 -22.50 9.76
N SER A 4 -6.44 -23.62 9.18
CA SER A 4 -5.77 -24.69 9.92
C SER A 4 -4.44 -24.25 10.54
N ILE A 5 -3.80 -23.23 9.94
CA ILE A 5 -2.56 -22.61 10.40
C ILE A 5 -2.72 -21.09 10.33
N GLU A 6 -2.45 -20.39 11.42
CA GLU A 6 -2.43 -18.93 11.50
C GLU A 6 -0.98 -18.41 11.52
N VAL A 7 -0.77 -17.13 11.17
CA VAL A 7 0.57 -16.48 11.25
C VAL A 7 1.16 -16.56 12.67
N ALA A 8 0.31 -16.55 13.70
CA ALA A 8 0.75 -16.72 15.08
C ALA A 8 1.39 -18.09 15.33
N ASP A 9 0.93 -19.14 14.67
CA ASP A 9 1.49 -20.50 14.80
C ASP A 9 2.89 -20.56 14.16
N ILE A 10 3.08 -19.88 13.02
CA ILE A 10 4.38 -19.73 12.37
C ILE A 10 5.37 -18.98 13.28
N PHE A 11 4.95 -17.87 13.91
CA PHE A 11 5.82 -17.15 14.84
C PHE A 11 6.15 -17.95 16.09
N ARG A 12 5.21 -18.73 16.64
CA ARG A 12 5.49 -19.61 17.78
C ARG A 12 6.48 -20.73 17.41
N ALA A 13 6.35 -21.31 16.22
CA ALA A 13 7.23 -22.39 15.79
C ALA A 13 8.64 -21.92 15.36
N ALA A 14 8.73 -20.81 14.62
CA ALA A 14 9.97 -20.38 13.94
C ALA A 14 10.49 -18.99 14.36
N GLY A 15 9.70 -18.20 15.09
CA GLY A 15 10.00 -16.80 15.39
C GLY A 15 11.28 -16.60 16.20
N ALA A 16 11.58 -17.50 17.15
CA ALA A 16 12.81 -17.42 17.93
C ALA A 16 14.07 -17.62 17.07
N ALA A 17 14.07 -18.62 16.18
CA ALA A 17 15.17 -18.85 15.25
C ALA A 17 15.32 -17.68 14.26
N TYR A 18 14.21 -17.19 13.72
CA TYR A 18 14.20 -16.06 12.80
C TYR A 18 14.78 -14.79 13.44
N ARG A 19 14.38 -14.46 14.68
CA ARG A 19 14.89 -13.31 15.44
C ARG A 19 16.39 -13.39 15.68
N ARG A 20 16.93 -14.58 15.98
CA ARG A 20 18.38 -14.78 16.14
C ARG A 20 19.14 -14.61 14.82
N ALA A 21 18.64 -15.23 13.74
CA ALA A 21 19.27 -15.14 12.43
C ALA A 21 19.28 -13.72 11.84
N HIS A 22 18.35 -12.86 12.26
CA HIS A 22 18.22 -11.47 11.79
C HIS A 22 18.48 -10.43 12.89
N ALA A 23 19.28 -10.79 13.90
CA ALA A 23 19.66 -9.85 14.96
C ALA A 23 20.35 -8.61 14.34
N GLY A 24 19.94 -7.41 14.77
CA GLY A 24 20.42 -6.15 14.20
C GLY A 24 19.75 -5.71 12.89
N HIS A 25 19.00 -6.60 12.22
CA HIS A 25 18.28 -6.31 10.97
C HIS A 25 16.77 -6.14 11.15
N LEU A 26 16.23 -6.53 12.31
CA LEU A 26 14.84 -6.30 12.67
C LEU A 26 14.69 -5.01 13.48
N SER A 27 13.84 -4.11 12.99
CA SER A 27 13.48 -2.91 13.73
C SER A 27 12.63 -3.24 14.96
N LEU A 28 12.69 -2.39 15.99
CA LEU A 28 11.84 -2.52 17.18
C LEU A 28 10.33 -2.64 16.84
N PRO A 29 9.77 -1.85 15.89
CA PRO A 29 8.39 -2.05 15.44
C PRO A 29 8.11 -3.46 14.89
N GLN A 30 9.02 -4.04 14.09
CA GLN A 30 8.85 -5.41 13.58
C GLN A 30 8.85 -6.43 14.72
N LEU A 31 9.78 -6.30 15.66
CA LEU A 31 9.82 -7.18 16.84
C LEU A 31 8.54 -7.09 17.67
N LYS A 32 8.04 -5.87 17.91
CA LYS A 32 6.76 -5.65 18.61
C LYS A 32 5.58 -6.27 17.86
N VAL A 33 5.55 -6.19 16.53
CA VAL A 33 4.52 -6.85 15.71
C VAL A 33 4.60 -8.36 15.85
N MET A 34 5.80 -8.95 15.76
CA MET A 34 5.98 -10.39 15.95
C MET A 34 5.44 -10.84 17.31
N SER A 35 5.85 -10.20 18.40
CA SER A 35 5.37 -10.53 19.75
C SER A 35 3.87 -10.33 19.93
N ALA A 36 3.30 -9.25 19.37
CA ALA A 36 1.86 -9.00 19.44
C ALA A 36 1.06 -10.11 18.73
N VAL A 37 1.50 -10.54 17.54
CA VAL A 37 0.83 -11.62 16.80
C VAL A 37 1.01 -12.96 17.50
N GLU A 38 2.19 -13.24 18.04
CA GLU A 38 2.52 -14.46 18.80
C GLU A 38 1.62 -14.63 20.04
N ASN A 39 1.38 -13.55 20.77
CA ASN A 39 0.55 -13.54 21.99
C ASN A 39 -0.95 -13.32 21.73
N CYS A 40 -1.35 -13.05 20.49
CA CYS A 40 -2.74 -12.72 20.19
C CYS A 40 -3.67 -13.91 20.46
N ARG A 41 -4.75 -13.68 21.23
CA ARG A 41 -5.73 -14.72 21.61
C ARG A 41 -5.12 -15.89 22.38
N THR A 42 -4.18 -15.60 23.28
CA THR A 42 -3.65 -16.55 24.26
C THR A 42 -3.87 -16.05 25.68
N ALA A 43 -3.68 -16.92 26.67
CA ALA A 43 -3.76 -16.57 28.08
C ALA A 43 -2.79 -15.43 28.50
N ALA A 44 -1.72 -15.20 27.73
CA ALA A 44 -0.76 -14.13 27.99
C ALA A 44 -1.38 -12.72 27.92
N LEU A 45 -2.52 -12.56 27.24
CA LEU A 45 -3.27 -11.29 27.18
C LEU A 45 -4.52 -11.28 28.08
N GLY A 46 -4.69 -12.32 28.91
CA GLY A 46 -5.93 -12.56 29.65
C GLY A 46 -7.10 -12.95 28.74
N GLY A 47 -8.27 -13.10 29.34
CA GLY A 47 -9.51 -13.44 28.65
C GLY A 47 -10.71 -13.41 29.57
N HIS A 48 -11.86 -13.76 29.02
CA HIS A 48 -13.11 -13.90 29.76
C HIS A 48 -13.73 -15.27 29.49
N VAL A 49 -14.61 -15.70 30.39
CA VAL A 49 -15.42 -16.90 30.19
C VAL A 49 -16.74 -16.47 29.57
N GLU A 50 -17.06 -17.03 28.42
CA GLU A 50 -18.38 -16.91 27.80
C GLU A 50 -19.14 -18.19 28.14
N ALA A 51 -20.34 -18.06 28.71
CA ALA A 51 -21.20 -19.19 29.04
C ALA A 51 -22.60 -18.95 28.45
N CYS A 52 -23.18 -19.98 27.85
CA CYS A 52 -24.56 -19.97 27.39
C CYS A 52 -25.46 -20.45 28.52
N GLU A 53 -26.40 -19.60 28.96
CA GLU A 53 -27.34 -19.91 30.03
C GLU A 53 -28.34 -21.02 29.63
N ASP A 54 -28.64 -21.16 28.33
CA ASP A 54 -29.61 -22.15 27.84
C ASP A 54 -29.06 -23.58 27.77
N CYS A 55 -27.79 -23.75 27.34
CA CYS A 55 -27.19 -25.08 27.13
C CYS A 55 -26.00 -25.40 28.05
N GLY A 56 -25.62 -24.48 28.93
CA GLY A 56 -24.50 -24.66 29.88
C GLY A 56 -23.11 -24.72 29.23
N ARG A 57 -23.01 -24.60 27.90
CA ARG A 57 -21.73 -24.59 27.21
C ARG A 57 -20.97 -23.33 27.56
N TRP A 58 -19.70 -23.49 27.95
CA TRP A 58 -18.80 -22.38 28.20
C TRP A 58 -17.52 -22.49 27.36
N GLN A 59 -16.86 -21.35 27.16
CA GLN A 59 -15.56 -21.26 26.50
C GLN A 59 -14.74 -20.12 27.09
N ILE A 60 -13.41 -20.23 27.00
CA ILE A 60 -12.51 -19.12 27.30
C ILE A 60 -12.27 -18.33 26.02
N ALA A 61 -12.62 -17.05 26.04
CA ALA A 61 -12.35 -16.10 24.98
C ALA A 61 -11.15 -15.24 25.36
N TYR A 62 -9.98 -15.54 24.79
CA TYR A 62 -8.77 -14.75 25.05
C TYR A 62 -8.80 -13.40 24.35
N ASN A 63 -8.17 -12.40 24.97
CA ASN A 63 -8.11 -11.04 24.46
C ASN A 63 -7.24 -10.93 23.18
N SER A 64 -7.56 -9.92 22.37
CA SER A 64 -6.86 -9.65 21.11
C SER A 64 -5.67 -8.71 21.32
N CYS A 65 -4.60 -8.85 20.53
CA CYS A 65 -3.45 -7.95 20.63
C CYS A 65 -3.71 -6.54 20.06
N ARG A 66 -4.84 -6.36 19.34
CA ARG A 66 -5.27 -5.12 18.68
C ARG A 66 -4.25 -4.50 17.70
N ASN A 67 -3.14 -5.18 17.42
CA ASN A 67 -2.13 -4.66 16.51
C ASN A 67 -2.67 -4.61 15.07
N ARG A 68 -2.42 -3.50 14.37
CA ARG A 68 -2.85 -3.26 12.97
C ARG A 68 -2.24 -4.22 11.94
N HIS A 69 -1.19 -4.96 12.31
CA HIS A 69 -0.55 -5.96 11.46
C HIS A 69 -1.01 -7.38 11.78
N CYS A 70 -1.84 -7.57 12.81
CA CYS A 70 -2.37 -8.89 13.15
C CYS A 70 -3.53 -9.24 12.21
N PRO A 71 -3.41 -10.28 11.36
CA PRO A 71 -4.45 -10.65 10.40
C PRO A 71 -5.76 -11.05 11.10
N LYS A 72 -5.66 -11.59 12.32
CA LYS A 72 -6.81 -11.98 13.14
C LYS A 72 -7.56 -10.78 13.69
N CYS A 73 -6.86 -9.77 14.20
CA CYS A 73 -7.48 -8.58 14.78
C CYS A 73 -8.10 -7.68 13.73
N GLN A 74 -7.47 -7.55 12.56
CA GLN A 74 -7.90 -6.60 11.53
C GLN A 74 -8.95 -7.16 10.58
N GLY A 75 -9.27 -8.46 10.66
CA GLY A 75 -10.21 -9.08 9.73
C GLY A 75 -11.61 -8.44 9.74
N ALA A 76 -12.13 -8.05 10.91
CA ALA A 76 -13.43 -7.39 11.00
C ALA A 76 -13.39 -5.97 10.39
N ALA A 77 -12.41 -5.15 10.79
CA ALA A 77 -12.23 -3.81 10.25
C ALA A 77 -12.01 -3.82 8.73
N ALA A 78 -11.24 -4.78 8.21
CA ALA A 78 -11.01 -4.94 6.77
C ALA A 78 -12.31 -5.28 6.02
N ARG A 79 -13.17 -6.14 6.58
CA ARG A 79 -14.47 -6.46 5.98
C ARG A 79 -15.44 -5.27 6.02
N THR A 80 -15.49 -4.54 7.13
CA THR A 80 -16.28 -3.32 7.21
C THR A 80 -15.84 -2.30 6.17
N TRP A 81 -14.52 -2.04 6.10
CA TRP A 81 -13.96 -1.14 5.10
C TRP A 81 -14.28 -1.60 3.66
N LEU A 82 -14.18 -2.90 3.37
CA LEU A 82 -14.51 -3.45 2.06
C LEU A 82 -15.99 -3.22 1.72
N ALA A 83 -16.92 -3.52 2.63
CA ALA A 83 -18.35 -3.31 2.42
C ALA A 83 -18.68 -1.84 2.17
N GLU A 84 -18.03 -0.91 2.88
CA GLU A 84 -18.19 0.52 2.62
C GLU A 84 -17.69 0.92 1.23
N ARG A 85 -16.53 0.38 0.78
CA ARG A 85 -16.01 0.67 -0.57
C ARG A 85 -16.86 0.03 -1.66
N GLU A 86 -17.47 -1.12 -1.40
CA GLU A 86 -18.43 -1.76 -2.31
C GLU A 86 -19.72 -0.94 -2.43
N ALA A 87 -20.18 -0.33 -1.34
CA ALA A 87 -21.35 0.56 -1.35
C ALA A 87 -21.10 1.87 -2.12
N ASP A 88 -19.84 2.31 -2.22
CA ASP A 88 -19.43 3.48 -3.01
C ASP A 88 -19.37 3.19 -4.53
N LEU A 89 -19.57 1.94 -4.98
CA LEU A 89 -19.45 1.58 -6.38
C LEU A 89 -20.63 2.09 -7.22
N LEU A 90 -20.30 2.86 -8.24
CA LEU A 90 -21.20 3.25 -9.32
C LEU A 90 -21.53 2.05 -10.23
N PRO A 91 -22.72 2.00 -10.86
CA PRO A 91 -23.10 0.97 -11.85
C PRO A 91 -22.38 1.21 -13.19
N ALA A 92 -21.06 1.04 -13.20
CA ALA A 92 -20.18 1.20 -14.34
C ALA A 92 -19.15 0.06 -14.40
N GLY A 93 -18.50 -0.12 -15.56
CA GLY A 93 -17.29 -0.94 -15.63
C GLY A 93 -16.15 -0.32 -14.80
N TYR A 94 -15.17 -1.11 -14.39
CA TYR A 94 -14.01 -0.62 -13.63
C TYR A 94 -12.71 -1.02 -14.30
N PHE A 95 -11.72 -0.15 -14.18
CA PHE A 95 -10.35 -0.38 -14.63
C PHE A 95 -9.42 -0.45 -13.43
N HIS A 96 -8.43 -1.33 -13.56
CA HIS A 96 -7.37 -1.48 -12.59
C HIS A 96 -6.07 -0.95 -13.20
N VAL A 97 -5.60 0.18 -12.68
CA VAL A 97 -4.36 0.85 -13.13
C VAL A 97 -3.32 0.70 -12.03
N VAL A 98 -2.11 0.24 -12.37
CA VAL A 98 -1.04 0.04 -11.40
C VAL A 98 0.12 0.99 -11.69
N PHE A 99 0.56 1.72 -10.67
CA PHE A 99 1.78 2.52 -10.71
C PHE A 99 2.84 1.86 -9.83
N THR A 100 3.94 1.44 -10.44
CA THR A 100 5.01 0.69 -9.78
C THR A 100 6.28 1.52 -9.71
N LEU A 101 6.95 1.52 -8.55
CA LEU A 101 8.28 2.10 -8.42
C LEU A 101 9.33 1.13 -8.97
N PRO A 102 10.26 1.58 -9.83
CA PRO A 102 11.36 0.74 -10.28
C PRO A 102 12.35 0.51 -9.13
N ALA A 103 13.13 -0.58 -9.22
CA ALA A 103 14.03 -1.04 -8.15
C ALA A 103 14.95 0.08 -7.59
N GLU A 104 15.50 0.93 -8.46
CA GLU A 104 16.39 2.04 -8.07
C GLU A 104 15.71 3.03 -7.13
N VAL A 105 14.39 3.19 -7.24
CA VAL A 105 13.57 4.04 -6.39
C VAL A 105 13.01 3.26 -5.20
N ALA A 106 12.73 1.96 -5.37
CA ALA A 106 12.22 1.11 -4.30
C ALA A 106 13.17 1.11 -3.09
N ASP A 107 14.49 1.06 -3.31
CA ASP A 107 15.49 1.11 -2.23
C ASP A 107 15.45 2.46 -1.47
N ILE A 108 15.31 3.57 -2.19
CA ILE A 108 15.11 4.91 -1.59
C ILE A 108 13.81 4.92 -0.79
N ALA A 109 12.74 4.33 -1.33
CA ALA A 109 11.45 4.23 -0.68
C ALA A 109 11.50 3.39 0.60
N PHE A 110 12.33 2.34 0.65
CA PHE A 110 12.49 1.51 1.83
C PHE A 110 13.05 2.29 3.02
N GLN A 111 14.00 3.21 2.77
CA GLN A 111 14.57 4.09 3.81
C GLN A 111 13.65 5.28 4.14
N ASN A 112 12.79 5.68 3.21
CA ASN A 112 11.96 6.90 3.29
C ASN A 112 10.45 6.64 3.15
N LYS A 113 9.96 5.55 3.75
CA LYS A 113 8.62 4.97 3.51
C LYS A 113 7.50 6.01 3.52
N ALA A 114 7.39 6.81 4.58
CA ALA A 114 6.29 7.76 4.71
C ALA A 114 6.28 8.79 3.56
N LEU A 115 7.44 9.41 3.28
CA LEU A 115 7.56 10.46 2.27
C LEU A 115 7.40 9.92 0.85
N VAL A 116 8.05 8.79 0.54
CA VAL A 116 8.05 8.25 -0.82
C VAL A 116 6.73 7.55 -1.15
N TYR A 117 6.06 6.92 -0.19
CA TYR A 117 4.73 6.35 -0.42
C TYR A 117 3.65 7.43 -0.53
N ASP A 118 3.69 8.48 0.30
CA ASP A 118 2.83 9.67 0.12
C ASP A 118 3.03 10.29 -1.27
N LEU A 119 4.30 10.42 -1.70
CA LEU A 119 4.63 10.87 -3.03
C LEU A 119 4.08 9.95 -4.13
N LEU A 120 4.18 8.63 -3.98
CA LEU A 120 3.62 7.67 -4.93
C LEU A 120 2.11 7.85 -5.10
N PHE A 121 1.37 8.00 -4.01
CA PHE A 121 -0.07 8.30 -4.05
C PHE A 121 -0.35 9.61 -4.79
N LYS A 122 0.35 10.69 -4.42
CA LYS A 122 0.16 12.02 -5.03
C LYS A 122 0.45 12.02 -6.53
N ALA A 123 1.56 11.42 -6.95
CA ALA A 123 1.92 11.36 -8.36
C ALA A 123 0.95 10.48 -9.16
N ALA A 124 0.49 9.36 -8.60
CA ALA A 124 -0.50 8.49 -9.25
C ALA A 124 -1.85 9.18 -9.42
N SER A 125 -2.38 9.80 -8.36
CA SER A 125 -3.67 10.49 -8.40
C SER A 125 -3.64 11.72 -9.32
N GLU A 126 -2.61 12.56 -9.22
CA GLU A 126 -2.42 13.73 -10.08
C GLU A 126 -2.35 13.30 -11.56
N THR A 127 -1.58 12.25 -11.88
CA THR A 127 -1.51 11.71 -13.24
C THR A 127 -2.88 11.28 -13.77
N MET A 128 -3.62 10.49 -12.99
CA MET A 128 -4.93 9.98 -13.40
C MET A 128 -5.92 11.11 -13.61
N LEU A 129 -6.01 12.04 -12.66
CA LEU A 129 -6.97 13.16 -12.71
C LEU A 129 -6.63 14.13 -13.85
N THR A 130 -5.35 14.45 -14.07
CA THR A 130 -4.94 15.34 -15.16
C THR A 130 -5.24 14.73 -16.53
N ILE A 131 -4.86 13.47 -16.76
CA ILE A 131 -5.03 12.84 -18.08
C ILE A 131 -6.52 12.52 -18.35
N ALA A 132 -7.31 12.18 -17.32
CA ALA A 132 -8.74 11.98 -17.46
C ALA A 132 -9.49 13.28 -17.83
N ALA A 133 -9.09 14.42 -17.26
CA ALA A 133 -9.72 15.70 -17.53
C ALA A 133 -9.42 16.26 -18.94
N ASP A 134 -8.36 15.81 -19.62
CA ASP A 134 -8.02 16.25 -20.97
C ASP A 134 -9.08 15.78 -21.98
N ARG A 135 -9.66 16.72 -22.73
CA ARG A 135 -10.66 16.47 -23.79
C ARG A 135 -10.13 15.65 -24.96
N LYS A 136 -8.80 15.60 -25.16
CA LYS A 136 -8.15 14.70 -26.13
C LYS A 136 -8.16 13.24 -25.66
N HIS A 137 -8.53 12.99 -24.40
CA HIS A 137 -8.63 11.68 -23.79
C HIS A 137 -10.08 11.42 -23.35
N LEU A 138 -10.37 11.42 -22.04
CA LEU A 138 -11.73 11.18 -21.55
C LEU A 138 -12.54 12.48 -21.43
N GLY A 139 -11.91 13.61 -21.10
CA GLY A 139 -12.58 14.89 -20.88
C GLY A 139 -13.49 14.92 -19.65
N ALA A 140 -13.21 14.09 -18.63
CA ALA A 140 -14.07 13.91 -17.47
C ALA A 140 -13.29 13.93 -16.14
N ARG A 141 -13.96 14.38 -15.09
CA ARG A 141 -13.52 14.24 -13.70
C ARG A 141 -13.90 12.85 -13.19
N ILE A 142 -12.90 12.00 -13.03
CA ILE A 142 -13.04 10.63 -12.52
C ILE A 142 -12.95 10.57 -10.99
N GLY A 143 -13.57 9.57 -10.39
CA GLY A 143 -13.24 9.11 -9.04
C GLY A 143 -12.13 8.07 -9.09
N ILE A 144 -11.35 7.92 -8.01
CA ILE A 144 -10.35 6.86 -7.88
C ILE A 144 -10.31 6.31 -6.46
N THR A 145 -10.10 5.01 -6.32
CA THR A 145 -9.73 4.37 -5.05
C THR A 145 -8.33 3.80 -5.19
N ALA A 146 -7.40 4.26 -4.35
CA ALA A 146 -5.99 3.88 -4.43
C ALA A 146 -5.55 3.07 -3.20
N VAL A 147 -4.89 1.93 -3.43
CA VAL A 147 -4.39 1.03 -2.38
C VAL A 147 -2.90 0.75 -2.59
N LEU A 148 -2.09 0.98 -1.55
CA LEU A 148 -0.65 0.74 -1.57
C LEU A 148 -0.34 -0.73 -1.24
N HIS A 149 0.43 -1.37 -2.11
CA HIS A 149 1.11 -2.62 -1.84
C HIS A 149 2.63 -2.38 -1.82
N THR A 150 3.34 -3.03 -0.89
CA THR A 150 4.79 -2.82 -0.70
C THR A 150 5.62 -4.07 -1.02
N TRP A 151 4.96 -5.16 -1.40
CA TRP A 151 5.58 -6.46 -1.65
C TRP A 151 5.06 -7.06 -2.95
N GLY A 152 5.95 -7.69 -3.72
CA GLY A 152 5.59 -8.50 -4.88
C GLY A 152 5.19 -9.93 -4.50
N SER A 153 4.75 -10.71 -5.47
CA SER A 153 4.39 -12.14 -5.27
C SER A 153 5.54 -13.00 -4.75
N ALA A 154 6.79 -12.64 -5.10
CA ALA A 154 8.00 -13.27 -4.57
C ALA A 154 8.38 -12.81 -3.15
N MET A 155 7.52 -12.04 -2.47
CA MET A 155 7.79 -11.46 -1.15
C MET A 155 9.06 -10.60 -1.12
N THR A 156 9.37 -9.92 -2.22
CA THR A 156 10.41 -8.89 -2.32
C THR A 156 9.80 -7.51 -2.21
N HIS A 157 10.57 -6.54 -1.69
CA HIS A 157 10.12 -5.16 -1.59
C HIS A 157 9.84 -4.60 -3.00
N HIS A 158 8.59 -4.23 -3.24
CA HIS A 158 8.11 -3.82 -4.55
C HIS A 158 6.96 -2.83 -4.38
N PRO A 159 7.22 -1.55 -4.06
CA PRO A 159 6.16 -0.57 -3.85
C PRO A 159 5.38 -0.27 -5.13
N HIS A 160 4.06 -0.45 -5.06
CA HIS A 160 3.14 -0.12 -6.13
C HIS A 160 1.77 0.28 -5.57
N VAL A 161 1.06 1.14 -6.28
CA VAL A 161 -0.31 1.53 -5.94
C VAL A 161 -1.26 0.95 -6.97
N HIS A 162 -2.25 0.21 -6.49
CA HIS A 162 -3.41 -0.24 -7.25
C HIS A 162 -4.44 0.88 -7.25
N VAL A 163 -4.83 1.37 -8.42
CA VAL A 163 -5.84 2.41 -8.60
C VAL A 163 -7.04 1.79 -9.30
N ILE A 164 -8.16 1.73 -8.60
CA ILE A 164 -9.46 1.31 -9.11
C ILE A 164 -10.21 2.54 -9.61
N VAL A 165 -10.65 2.51 -10.86
CA VAL A 165 -11.19 3.67 -11.56
C VAL A 165 -12.50 3.27 -12.25
N PRO A 166 -13.61 4.00 -12.07
CA PRO A 166 -14.82 3.75 -12.84
C PRO A 166 -14.58 4.06 -14.33
N GLY A 167 -15.29 3.37 -15.20
CA GLY A 167 -15.23 3.49 -16.65
C GLY A 167 -15.92 4.74 -17.16
N GLY A 168 -15.53 5.90 -16.63
CA GLY A 168 -16.13 7.18 -16.92
C GLY A 168 -15.98 8.16 -15.75
N GLY A 169 -16.50 9.36 -15.95
CA GLY A 169 -16.51 10.41 -14.95
C GLY A 169 -17.56 11.47 -15.25
N ILE A 170 -17.60 12.51 -14.43
CA ILE A 170 -18.52 13.63 -14.61
C ILE A 170 -17.85 14.70 -15.48
N THR A 171 -18.60 15.40 -16.32
CA THR A 171 -18.10 16.59 -17.01
C THR A 171 -17.50 17.61 -16.02
N PRO A 172 -16.53 18.46 -16.45
CA PRO A 172 -15.93 19.46 -15.58
C PRO A 172 -16.95 20.43 -14.94
N ASP A 173 -18.04 20.73 -15.65
CA ASP A 173 -19.15 21.57 -15.19
C ASP A 173 -20.17 20.83 -14.30
N GLY A 174 -19.99 19.52 -14.08
CA GLY A 174 -20.89 18.71 -13.23
C GLY A 174 -22.19 18.27 -13.91
N SER A 175 -22.46 18.67 -15.15
CA SER A 175 -23.77 18.54 -15.79
C SER A 175 -24.17 17.11 -16.19
N ARG A 176 -23.20 16.25 -16.55
CA ARG A 176 -23.51 14.88 -17.02
C ARG A 176 -22.35 13.90 -16.87
N TRP A 177 -22.67 12.62 -17.00
CA TRP A 177 -21.69 11.54 -17.09
C TRP A 177 -21.07 11.43 -18.49
N ILE A 178 -19.78 11.06 -18.53
CA ILE A 178 -19.04 10.66 -19.72
C ILE A 178 -18.49 9.25 -19.47
N SER A 179 -19.00 8.27 -20.20
CA SER A 179 -18.48 6.90 -20.17
C SER A 179 -17.18 6.79 -20.96
N SER A 180 -16.24 5.99 -20.45
CA SER A 180 -15.10 5.53 -21.24
C SER A 180 -15.55 4.49 -22.27
N ARG A 181 -14.63 4.08 -23.14
CA ARG A 181 -14.86 2.91 -23.99
C ARG A 181 -14.77 1.63 -23.12
N PRO A 182 -15.48 0.54 -23.44
CA PRO A 182 -15.56 -0.64 -22.57
C PRO A 182 -14.22 -1.26 -22.19
N ALA A 183 -13.25 -1.30 -23.11
CA ALA A 183 -11.93 -1.90 -22.90
C ALA A 183 -10.79 -0.86 -22.89
N PHE A 184 -11.11 0.43 -22.78
CA PHE A 184 -10.11 1.48 -22.85
C PHE A 184 -10.51 2.69 -22.01
N LEU A 185 -9.72 2.95 -20.98
CA LEU A 185 -9.84 4.12 -20.12
C LEU A 185 -8.95 5.27 -20.61
N LEU A 186 -7.62 5.09 -20.53
CA LEU A 186 -6.63 6.12 -20.85
C LEU A 186 -5.36 5.50 -21.48
N PRO A 187 -4.59 6.26 -22.30
CA PRO A 187 -3.39 5.73 -22.92
C PRO A 187 -2.24 5.51 -21.90
N VAL A 188 -1.84 4.25 -21.71
CA VAL A 188 -0.78 3.87 -20.73
C VAL A 188 0.54 4.62 -20.95
N ARG A 189 0.95 4.85 -22.21
CA ARG A 189 2.19 5.59 -22.52
C ARG A 189 2.14 7.05 -22.07
N VAL A 190 0.95 7.66 -22.07
CA VAL A 190 0.76 9.05 -21.61
C VAL A 190 0.79 9.09 -20.09
N LEU A 191 0.07 8.17 -19.43
CA LEU A 191 0.10 8.00 -17.98
C LEU A 191 1.53 7.78 -17.48
N GLY A 192 2.26 6.83 -18.05
CA GLY A 192 3.63 6.50 -17.64
C GLY A 192 4.60 7.68 -17.78
N LYS A 193 4.50 8.47 -18.85
CA LYS A 193 5.32 9.67 -19.05
C LYS A 193 5.02 10.75 -18.01
N LEU A 194 3.74 11.07 -17.76
CA LEU A 194 3.37 12.11 -16.80
C LEU A 194 3.69 11.67 -15.36
N PHE A 195 3.33 10.44 -14.98
CA PHE A 195 3.66 9.89 -13.66
C PHE A 195 5.15 9.95 -13.38
N ARG A 196 5.98 9.46 -14.32
CA ARG A 196 7.43 9.49 -14.17
C ARG A 196 7.96 10.91 -13.98
N ARG A 197 7.46 11.88 -14.76
CA ARG A 197 7.85 13.29 -14.62
C ARG A 197 7.47 13.83 -13.24
N LEU A 198 6.21 13.69 -12.84
CA LEU A 198 5.70 14.21 -11.57
C LEU A 198 6.41 13.59 -10.36
N PHE A 199 6.53 12.27 -10.37
CA PHE A 199 7.17 11.52 -9.30
C PHE A 199 8.64 11.91 -9.15
N LEU A 200 9.42 11.90 -10.25
CA LEU A 200 10.84 12.25 -10.18
C LEU A 200 11.07 13.71 -9.78
N ALA A 201 10.26 14.64 -10.30
CA ALA A 201 10.38 16.06 -9.94
C ALA A 201 10.17 16.28 -8.44
N LYS A 202 9.08 15.72 -7.88
CA LYS A 202 8.78 15.84 -6.46
C LYS A 202 9.77 15.05 -5.58
N LEU A 203 10.31 13.93 -6.07
CA LEU A 203 11.36 13.18 -5.37
C LEU A 203 12.67 14.00 -5.29
N VAL A 204 13.07 14.66 -6.38
CA VAL A 204 14.21 15.59 -6.37
C VAL A 204 13.96 16.76 -5.41
N ALA A 205 12.75 17.31 -5.38
CA ALA A 205 12.41 18.39 -4.43
C ALA A 205 12.55 17.94 -2.96
N LEU A 206 12.15 16.70 -2.63
CA LEU A 206 12.36 16.15 -1.29
C LEU A 206 13.85 15.99 -0.95
N HIS A 207 14.67 15.61 -1.92
CA HIS A 207 16.12 15.53 -1.77
C HIS A 207 16.74 16.90 -1.53
N GLU A 208 16.42 17.88 -2.38
CA GLU A 208 16.95 19.25 -2.29
C GLU A 208 16.54 19.96 -0.99
N ALA A 209 15.38 19.60 -0.43
CA ALA A 209 14.93 20.06 0.88
C ALA A 209 15.56 19.32 2.07
N GLY A 210 16.49 18.38 1.85
CA GLY A 210 17.14 17.61 2.90
C GLY A 210 16.21 16.66 3.67
N ARG A 211 15.06 16.30 3.09
CA ARG A 211 14.02 15.51 3.78
C ARG A 211 14.19 14.00 3.63
N LEU A 212 15.07 13.56 2.72
CA LEU A 212 15.35 12.15 2.50
C LEU A 212 16.54 11.71 3.35
N GLY A 213 16.34 10.65 4.14
CA GLY A 213 17.41 9.97 4.86
C GLY A 213 18.08 8.91 3.98
N PHE A 214 19.40 8.82 4.08
CA PHE A 214 20.21 7.84 3.38
C PHE A 214 21.21 7.18 4.33
N PHE A 215 21.23 5.85 4.35
CA PHE A 215 22.03 5.07 5.31
C PHE A 215 22.75 3.91 4.64
N GLY A 216 23.82 3.43 5.28
CA GLY A 216 24.60 2.29 4.83
C GLY A 216 25.18 2.49 3.43
N THR A 217 25.00 1.51 2.55
CA THR A 217 25.48 1.56 1.16
C THR A 217 24.91 2.72 0.34
N PHE A 218 23.77 3.29 0.77
CA PHE A 218 23.12 4.42 0.10
C PHE A 218 23.50 5.78 0.67
N ALA A 219 24.36 5.88 1.70
CA ALA A 219 24.71 7.16 2.34
C ALA A 219 25.23 8.21 1.34
N HIS A 220 25.97 7.77 0.33
CA HIS A 220 26.47 8.62 -0.75
C HIS A 220 25.36 9.32 -1.56
N LEU A 221 24.12 8.85 -1.53
CA LEU A 221 22.98 9.49 -2.19
C LEU A 221 22.50 10.77 -1.48
N ALA A 222 23.00 11.09 -0.29
CA ALA A 222 22.82 12.41 0.31
C ALA A 222 23.41 13.52 -0.58
N GLU A 223 24.49 13.23 -1.31
CA GLU A 223 25.10 14.12 -2.28
C GLU A 223 24.21 14.29 -3.53
N ARG A 224 23.82 15.53 -3.85
CA ARG A 224 22.92 15.85 -4.97
C ARG A 224 23.38 15.27 -6.31
N ARG A 225 24.69 15.34 -6.59
CA ARG A 225 25.24 14.80 -7.85
C ARG A 225 25.10 13.28 -7.93
N ALA A 226 25.35 12.57 -6.83
CA ALA A 226 25.19 11.13 -6.78
C ALA A 226 23.71 10.73 -6.90
N PHE A 227 22.82 11.42 -6.20
CA PHE A 227 21.38 11.22 -6.28
C PHE A 227 20.84 11.36 -7.70
N LEU A 228 21.18 12.47 -8.38
CA LEU A 228 20.72 12.70 -9.75
C LEU A 228 21.25 11.65 -10.73
N ARG A 229 22.50 11.19 -10.55
CA ARG A 229 23.06 10.08 -11.35
C ARG A 229 22.31 8.77 -11.11
N HIS A 230 21.98 8.45 -9.86
CA HIS A 230 21.21 7.26 -9.49
C HIS A 230 19.83 7.23 -10.15
N LEU A 231 19.21 8.39 -10.36
CA LEU A 231 17.91 8.50 -11.03
C LEU A 231 17.97 8.52 -12.57
N LEU A 232 19.15 8.59 -13.20
CA LEU A 232 19.28 8.65 -14.66
C LEU A 232 18.64 7.44 -15.39
N PRO A 233 18.83 6.18 -14.94
CA PRO A 233 18.21 5.04 -15.61
C PRO A 233 16.69 5.12 -15.59
N VAL A 234 16.11 5.61 -14.49
CA VAL A 234 14.67 5.71 -14.27
C VAL A 234 14.02 6.65 -15.29
N ARG A 235 14.68 7.75 -15.66
CA ARG A 235 14.15 8.73 -16.63
C ARG A 235 13.86 8.13 -18.01
N LYS A 236 14.59 7.06 -18.38
CA LYS A 236 14.51 6.40 -19.69
C LYS A 236 13.69 5.11 -19.69
N LYS A 237 13.27 4.60 -18.52
CA LYS A 237 12.42 3.40 -18.44
C LYS A 237 11.08 3.66 -19.15
N ARG A 238 10.60 2.66 -19.89
CA ARG A 238 9.33 2.74 -20.61
C ARG A 238 8.17 2.77 -19.63
#